data_AF-A0A9Q3VR74-F1
#
_entry.id   AF-A0A9Q3VR74-F1
#
_cell.length_a   1.000
_cell.length_b   1.000
_cell.length_c   1.000
_cell.angle_alpha   90.00
_cell.angle_beta   90.00
_cell.angle_gamma   90.00
#
_symmetry.space_group_name_H-M   'P 1'
#
loop_
_entity.id
_entity.type
_entity.pdbx_description
1 polymer ?
#
loop_
_entity_poly.entity_id
_entity_poly.type
_entity_poly.pdbx_seq_one_letter_code
_entity_poly.pdbx_strand_id
1 'polypeptide(L)'
;MHTSRRLSARLTATASATCLAAAGLALIPAADASAAGAPQGGHVYALTAANSGKNAAVLSDSLANAAAVVQKTASGGPGQLWEAVDHSDGTFSLVNINSGKCMDVQSGSSAPGAAIIQWPCTGAGNQSWTVSGSAIVSAHSGLCLDVSDGSTAEDHAIIQWTCKNTTNQQWSLTERPRSASWGPAMASGGQSFNAQTIRMVVHNNTSGAGLRIRLSNLRSTTALPVGAVTVAVQSSGATAVAGTTHTVTFGRSATPTIPAGQELTSDVIPMPVAAEQNLLVSVYLPGNTGASTYHYDAHQTSYLSAAGTGNHAAEEAATNFTSTTNHWFYVAGLDVVSPTAKGTVVAIGDSITDGSLATDNANQRWPDYLARRLQAESGGQRLGVADAGIGGNRVVTDSPSAQQGIAAVTRFSHDVLTQPGVKDVILLEGINDINTTTVTADQIIAGYQTMINQAHTAGVRILGGTILPNSTETTAKAAIRAQVNDWIRTSGAFDAVIDFDAALRDPANPAQLLPAYDGGDHLHPNSAGMQAMANTVNLALLTS
;
A
#
# COMPACT_ATOMS: atom_id res chain seq x y z
N MET A 1 73.83 -47.23 -50.45
CA MET A 1 73.48 -46.44 -51.65
C MET A 1 71.98 -46.47 -51.83
N HIS A 2 71.41 -45.36 -52.29
CA HIS A 2 70.00 -45.11 -52.61
C HIS A 2 68.99 -44.95 -51.47
N THR A 3 68.80 -43.68 -51.13
CA THR A 3 67.63 -43.06 -50.53
C THR A 3 66.43 -43.11 -51.50
N SER A 4 65.29 -43.60 -51.02
CA SER A 4 63.98 -43.33 -51.63
C SER A 4 62.94 -43.19 -50.52
N ARG A 5 62.58 -41.93 -50.23
CA ARG A 5 61.56 -41.52 -49.26
C ARG A 5 60.17 -41.90 -49.76
N ARG A 6 59.37 -42.58 -48.92
CA ARG A 6 57.92 -42.73 -49.10
C ARG A 6 57.20 -41.74 -48.18
N LEU A 7 56.27 -40.98 -48.77
CA LEU A 7 55.32 -40.14 -48.07
C LEU A 7 54.31 -41.01 -47.31
N SER A 8 54.06 -40.66 -46.04
CA SER A 8 52.83 -41.03 -45.33
C SER A 8 52.33 -39.82 -44.56
N ALA A 9 51.10 -39.43 -44.87
CA ALA A 9 50.37 -38.33 -44.26
C ALA A 9 50.19 -38.56 -42.76
N ARG A 10 50.44 -37.51 -41.96
CA ARG A 10 50.08 -37.45 -40.54
C ARG A 10 49.13 -36.27 -40.34
N LEU A 11 48.00 -36.55 -39.71
CA LEU A 11 47.02 -35.60 -39.23
C LEU A 11 47.68 -34.59 -38.27
N THR A 12 47.51 -33.30 -38.53
CA THR A 12 47.76 -32.23 -37.56
C THR A 12 46.45 -31.86 -36.88
N ALA A 13 46.32 -32.25 -35.61
CA ALA A 13 45.32 -31.70 -34.70
C ALA A 13 45.85 -30.36 -34.15
N THR A 14 45.17 -29.27 -34.45
CA THR A 14 45.43 -27.96 -33.85
C THR A 14 44.85 -27.90 -32.44
N ALA A 15 45.72 -27.71 -31.46
CA ALA A 15 45.36 -27.44 -30.07
C ALA A 15 44.87 -25.99 -29.94
N SER A 16 43.62 -25.81 -29.54
CA SER A 16 43.09 -24.50 -29.11
C SER A 16 43.43 -24.28 -27.65
N ALA A 17 44.14 -23.19 -27.36
CA ALA A 17 44.45 -22.75 -26.01
C ALA A 17 43.19 -22.24 -25.31
N THR A 18 42.78 -22.92 -24.24
CA THR A 18 41.75 -22.45 -23.31
C THR A 18 42.38 -21.46 -22.33
N CYS A 19 42.08 -20.17 -22.47
CA CYS A 19 42.32 -19.18 -21.41
C CYS A 19 41.39 -19.49 -20.23
N LEU A 20 41.96 -19.91 -19.09
CA LEU A 20 41.28 -19.86 -17.81
C LEU A 20 41.08 -18.38 -17.43
N ALA A 21 39.87 -17.85 -17.60
CA ALA A 21 39.47 -16.63 -16.94
C ALA A 21 39.20 -16.96 -15.47
N ALA A 22 40.01 -16.43 -14.57
CA ALA A 22 39.73 -16.44 -13.14
C ALA A 22 38.44 -15.65 -12.90
N ALA A 23 37.39 -16.33 -12.43
CA ALA A 23 36.18 -15.70 -11.94
C ALA A 23 36.53 -14.97 -10.65
N GLY A 24 36.92 -13.70 -10.76
CA GLY A 24 36.93 -12.78 -9.63
C GLY A 24 35.50 -12.63 -9.12
N LEU A 25 35.27 -12.92 -7.84
CA LEU A 25 34.10 -12.44 -7.13
C LEU A 25 34.10 -10.91 -7.27
N ALA A 26 33.28 -10.39 -8.18
CA ALA A 26 32.98 -8.97 -8.19
C ALA A 26 32.16 -8.70 -6.93
N LEU A 27 32.79 -8.05 -5.95
CA LEU A 27 32.08 -7.32 -4.91
C LEU A 27 31.07 -6.42 -5.63
N ILE A 28 29.78 -6.69 -5.42
CA ILE A 28 28.73 -5.74 -5.76
C ILE A 28 29.12 -4.45 -5.03
N PRO A 29 29.32 -3.32 -5.73
CA PRO A 29 29.54 -2.06 -5.03
C PRO A 29 28.31 -1.84 -4.15
N ALA A 30 28.52 -1.64 -2.85
CA ALA A 30 27.47 -1.14 -1.97
C ALA A 30 26.84 0.06 -2.68
N ALA A 31 25.53 -0.04 -2.96
CA ALA A 31 24.77 1.07 -3.53
C ALA A 31 25.11 2.33 -2.74
N ASP A 32 25.37 3.44 -3.45
CA ASP A 32 25.75 4.72 -2.86
C ASP A 32 24.93 5.00 -1.61
N ALA A 33 25.55 4.81 -0.45
CA ALA A 33 24.94 5.12 0.83
C ALA A 33 24.88 6.64 0.90
N SER A 34 23.75 7.22 0.49
CA SER A 34 23.44 8.60 0.80
C SER A 34 23.56 8.78 2.31
N ALA A 35 24.26 9.83 2.74
CA ALA A 35 24.31 10.22 4.16
C ALA A 35 22.87 10.28 4.70
N ALA A 36 22.65 9.77 5.91
CA ALA A 36 21.33 9.78 6.51
C ALA A 36 20.82 11.23 6.62
N GLY A 37 19.81 11.59 5.84
CA GLY A 37 18.91 12.66 6.24
C GLY A 37 18.13 12.21 7.49
N ALA A 38 17.56 13.15 8.23
CA ALA A 38 16.59 12.76 9.26
C ALA A 38 15.48 11.92 8.59
N PRO A 39 15.13 10.74 9.14
CA PRO A 39 14.05 9.94 8.57
C PRO A 39 12.74 10.72 8.63
N GLN A 40 11.90 10.53 7.61
CA GLN A 40 10.54 11.08 7.59
C GLN A 40 9.63 10.25 8.50
N GLY A 41 8.86 10.91 9.37
CA GLY A 41 7.89 10.26 10.25
C GLY A 41 6.81 9.49 9.48
N GLY A 42 6.46 8.31 9.96
CA GLY A 42 5.51 7.40 9.30
C GLY A 42 6.12 6.54 8.19
N HIS A 43 7.42 6.68 7.91
CA HIS A 43 8.15 5.83 6.97
C HIS A 43 8.91 4.73 7.71
N VAL A 44 9.16 3.63 7.01
CA VAL A 44 9.82 2.43 7.56
C VAL A 44 11.21 2.31 6.97
N TYR A 45 12.19 1.97 7.80
CA TYR A 45 13.60 1.92 7.43
C TYR A 45 14.27 0.63 7.88
N ALA A 46 15.20 0.15 7.06
CA ALA A 46 16.27 -0.74 7.49
C ALA A 46 17.50 0.11 7.85
N LEU A 47 18.02 -0.06 9.07
CA LEU A 47 19.18 0.67 9.57
C LEU A 47 20.43 -0.19 9.35
N THR A 48 21.25 0.16 8.36
CA THR A 48 22.42 -0.64 7.94
C THR A 48 23.71 -0.04 8.48
N ALA A 49 24.47 -0.79 9.27
CA ALA A 49 25.76 -0.36 9.80
C ALA A 49 26.83 -0.32 8.69
N ALA A 50 27.56 0.78 8.58
CA ALA A 50 28.54 0.98 7.49
C ALA A 50 29.77 0.07 7.60
N ASN A 51 30.14 -0.38 8.82
CA ASN A 51 31.29 -1.26 9.02
C ASN A 51 31.06 -2.71 8.56
N SER A 52 29.81 -3.18 8.54
CA SER A 52 29.48 -4.59 8.27
C SER A 52 28.47 -4.80 7.14
N GLY A 53 27.70 -3.78 6.77
CA GLY A 53 26.56 -3.91 5.85
C GLY A 53 25.36 -4.64 6.45
N LYS A 54 25.32 -4.83 7.77
CA LYS A 54 24.24 -5.57 8.48
C LYS A 54 23.21 -4.62 9.07
N ASN A 55 21.99 -5.13 9.28
CA ASN A 55 20.88 -4.35 9.80
C ASN A 55 20.82 -4.40 11.32
N ALA A 56 20.40 -3.29 11.94
CA ALA A 56 19.91 -3.30 13.32
C ALA A 56 18.63 -4.15 13.41
N ALA A 57 18.64 -5.13 14.30
CA ALA A 57 17.61 -6.15 14.42
C ALA A 57 17.31 -6.46 15.88
N VAL A 58 16.06 -6.78 16.22
CA VAL A 58 15.74 -7.36 17.52
C VAL A 58 16.23 -8.82 17.56
N LEU A 59 17.01 -9.18 18.58
CA LEU A 59 17.58 -10.52 18.71
C LEU A 59 16.50 -11.60 18.69
N SER A 60 16.67 -12.58 17.79
CA SER A 60 15.75 -13.70 17.59
C SER A 60 14.29 -13.29 17.29
N ASP A 61 14.06 -12.09 16.75
CA ASP A 61 12.73 -11.54 16.47
C ASP A 61 11.81 -11.56 17.71
N SER A 62 12.42 -11.45 18.89
CA SER A 62 11.71 -11.53 20.16
C SER A 62 10.63 -10.45 20.26
N LEU A 63 9.49 -10.80 20.85
CA LEU A 63 8.46 -9.84 21.25
C LEU A 63 8.61 -9.41 22.71
N ALA A 64 9.63 -9.90 23.45
CA ALA A 64 9.80 -9.62 24.86
C ALA A 64 10.36 -8.20 25.10
N ASN A 65 9.96 -7.60 26.22
CA ASN A 65 10.60 -6.39 26.72
C ASN A 65 12.09 -6.66 27.01
N ALA A 66 12.94 -5.67 26.81
CA ALA A 66 14.39 -5.75 27.02
C ALA A 66 15.12 -6.78 26.15
N ALA A 67 14.50 -7.27 25.08
CA ALA A 67 15.25 -7.99 24.05
C ALA A 67 16.28 -7.05 23.42
N ALA A 68 17.51 -7.54 23.27
CA ALA A 68 18.63 -6.77 22.74
C ALA A 68 18.40 -6.40 21.27
N VAL A 69 18.87 -5.20 20.89
CA VAL A 69 19.07 -4.84 19.49
C VAL A 69 20.50 -5.19 19.10
N VAL A 70 20.65 -5.91 18.01
CA VAL A 70 21.91 -6.48 17.52
C VAL A 70 22.08 -6.15 16.04
N GLN A 71 23.30 -6.24 15.52
CA GLN A 71 23.48 -6.28 14.07
C GLN A 71 23.24 -7.70 13.53
N LYS A 72 22.54 -7.83 12.41
CA LYS A 72 22.26 -9.12 11.77
C LYS A 72 22.23 -8.99 10.26
N THR A 73 22.66 -10.03 9.54
CA THR A 73 22.56 -10.07 8.07
C THR A 73 21.16 -9.71 7.61
N ALA A 74 21.07 -8.86 6.59
CA ALA A 74 19.79 -8.36 6.08
C ALA A 74 18.92 -9.51 5.56
N SER A 75 17.74 -9.66 6.16
CA SER A 75 16.70 -10.63 5.76
C SER A 75 15.46 -9.95 5.21
N GLY A 76 15.25 -8.66 5.53
CA GLY A 76 14.01 -7.95 5.23
C GLY A 76 12.84 -8.33 6.15
N GLY A 77 13.08 -9.18 7.16
CA GLY A 77 12.08 -9.55 8.16
C GLY A 77 11.70 -8.37 9.07
N PRO A 78 10.50 -8.39 9.68
CA PRO A 78 9.96 -7.26 10.45
C PRO A 78 10.82 -6.90 11.67
N GLY A 79 11.55 -7.85 12.25
CA GLY A 79 12.44 -7.57 13.38
C GLY A 79 13.63 -6.69 13.02
N GLN A 80 13.90 -6.48 11.71
CA GLN A 80 14.96 -5.60 11.19
C GLN A 80 14.43 -4.25 10.66
N LEU A 81 13.12 -4.05 10.70
CA LEU A 81 12.47 -2.86 10.16
C LEU A 81 12.00 -1.96 11.29
N TRP A 82 12.25 -0.66 11.12
CA TRP A 82 11.98 0.36 12.12
C TRP A 82 11.22 1.50 11.49
N GLU A 83 10.02 1.77 11.99
CA GLU A 83 9.29 2.97 11.66
C GLU A 83 9.88 4.17 12.39
N ALA A 84 10.14 5.25 11.67
CA ALA A 84 10.44 6.53 12.30
C ALA A 84 9.13 7.22 12.70
N VAL A 85 9.03 7.66 13.95
CA VAL A 85 7.89 8.44 14.45
C VAL A 85 8.38 9.79 14.92
N ASP A 86 8.01 10.84 14.19
CA ASP A 86 8.46 12.20 14.47
C ASP A 86 7.87 12.73 15.78
N HIS A 87 8.69 13.48 16.50
CA HIS A 87 8.28 14.29 17.64
C HIS A 87 8.28 15.77 17.24
N SER A 88 7.45 16.57 17.91
CA SER A 88 7.34 18.01 17.63
C SER A 88 8.60 18.82 17.96
N ASP A 89 9.56 18.24 18.68
CA ASP A 89 10.81 18.86 19.09
C ASP A 89 11.98 18.59 18.12
N GLY A 90 11.72 17.95 16.98
CA GLY A 90 12.74 17.61 15.97
C GLY A 90 13.52 16.33 16.26
N THR A 91 13.15 15.58 17.30
CA THR A 91 13.61 14.20 17.54
C THR A 91 12.63 13.20 16.93
N PHE A 92 13.00 11.92 16.89
CA PHE A 92 12.11 10.83 16.48
C PHE A 92 12.30 9.57 17.34
N SER A 93 11.27 8.75 17.40
CA SER A 93 11.36 7.36 17.90
C SER A 93 11.61 6.40 16.73
N LEU A 94 12.24 5.25 17.01
CA LEU A 94 12.35 4.13 16.09
C LEU A 94 11.50 2.97 16.62
N VAL A 95 10.40 2.63 15.95
CA VAL A 95 9.45 1.59 16.38
C VAL A 95 9.63 0.33 15.55
N ASN A 96 9.92 -0.80 16.20
CA ASN A 96 10.12 -2.07 15.49
C ASN A 96 8.80 -2.59 14.90
N ILE A 97 8.80 -2.95 13.61
CA ILE A 97 7.60 -3.43 12.91
C ILE A 97 7.06 -4.75 13.47
N ASN A 98 7.94 -5.62 14.00
CA ASN A 98 7.54 -6.93 14.52
C ASN A 98 6.85 -6.85 15.89
N SER A 99 7.24 -5.89 16.73
CA SER A 99 6.80 -5.85 18.14
C SER A 99 5.99 -4.62 18.51
N GLY A 100 6.00 -3.57 17.68
CA GLY A 100 5.43 -2.26 18.03
C GLY A 100 6.17 -1.54 19.17
N LYS A 101 7.41 -1.96 19.49
CA LYS A 101 8.20 -1.41 20.60
C LYS A 101 9.30 -0.48 20.09
N CYS A 102 9.65 0.49 20.93
CA CYS A 102 10.63 1.51 20.60
C CYS A 102 12.06 0.99 20.85
N MET A 103 13.00 1.42 20.01
CA MET A 103 14.43 1.32 20.26
C MET A 103 14.78 2.20 21.47
N ASP A 104 15.31 1.58 22.52
CA ASP A 104 15.40 2.14 23.86
C ASP A 104 16.81 1.94 24.41
N VAL A 105 17.38 3.01 24.98
CA VAL A 105 18.61 2.93 25.77
C VAL A 105 18.27 2.36 27.13
N GLN A 106 18.77 1.15 27.42
CA GLN A 106 18.39 0.38 28.60
C GLN A 106 18.51 1.19 29.89
N SER A 107 17.42 1.19 30.67
CA SER A 107 17.30 1.87 31.96
C SER A 107 17.54 3.40 31.91
N GLY A 108 17.47 4.02 30.72
CA GLY A 108 17.73 5.44 30.54
C GLY A 108 19.17 5.85 30.91
N SER A 109 20.13 4.95 30.75
CA SER A 109 21.53 5.23 31.06
C SER A 109 22.10 6.33 30.16
N SER A 110 22.99 7.16 30.69
CA SER A 110 23.80 8.12 29.92
C SER A 110 25.26 7.66 29.78
N ALA A 111 25.59 6.46 30.24
CA ALA A 111 26.95 5.92 30.18
C ALA A 111 27.25 5.27 28.82
N PRO A 112 28.48 5.46 28.28
CA PRO A 112 28.98 4.65 27.17
C PRO A 112 28.95 3.15 27.54
N GLY A 113 28.49 2.33 26.61
CA GLY A 113 28.37 0.88 26.79
C GLY A 113 26.99 0.41 27.20
N ALA A 114 26.05 1.33 27.45
CA ALA A 114 24.68 0.93 27.74
C ALA A 114 24.06 0.23 26.52
N ALA A 115 23.39 -0.89 26.77
CA ALA A 115 22.77 -1.69 25.73
C ALA A 115 21.58 -0.94 25.10
N ILE A 116 21.39 -1.17 23.80
CA ILE A 116 20.16 -0.82 23.11
C ILE A 116 19.26 -2.05 23.11
N ILE A 117 18.02 -1.84 23.52
CA ILE A 117 16.98 -2.86 23.65
C ILE A 117 15.71 -2.38 22.94
N GLN A 118 14.72 -3.26 22.84
CA GLN A 118 13.34 -2.81 22.60
C GLN A 118 12.56 -2.69 23.91
N TRP A 119 11.70 -1.68 23.99
CA TRP A 119 10.81 -1.45 25.14
C TRP A 119 9.47 -0.83 24.69
N PRO A 120 8.35 -1.04 25.41
CA PRO A 120 7.11 -0.33 25.14
C PRO A 120 7.37 1.17 24.97
N CYS A 121 6.76 1.76 23.93
CA CYS A 121 6.96 3.16 23.61
C CYS A 121 6.33 4.06 24.69
N THR A 122 7.16 4.62 25.57
CA THR A 122 6.73 5.48 26.70
C THR A 122 6.78 6.96 26.35
N GLY A 123 7.55 7.35 25.32
CA GLY A 123 7.84 8.75 25.02
C GLY A 123 8.90 9.35 25.94
N ALA A 124 9.61 8.53 26.71
CA ALA A 124 10.76 8.96 27.49
C ALA A 124 11.95 9.29 26.58
N GLY A 125 12.80 10.23 27.01
CA GLY A 125 13.92 10.73 26.19
C GLY A 125 14.91 9.64 25.77
N ASN A 126 15.04 8.55 26.52
CA ASN A 126 15.89 7.41 26.19
C ASN A 126 15.37 6.56 25.00
N GLN A 127 14.22 6.93 24.43
CA GLN A 127 13.64 6.41 23.19
C GLN A 127 13.66 7.44 22.05
N SER A 128 14.22 8.63 22.29
CA SER A 128 14.30 9.72 21.32
C SER A 128 15.68 9.80 20.69
N TRP A 129 15.70 9.95 19.37
CA TRP A 129 16.89 9.94 18.54
C TRP A 129 16.95 11.18 17.65
N THR A 130 18.16 11.57 17.27
CA THR A 130 18.44 12.56 16.23
C THR A 130 19.42 11.98 15.21
N VAL A 131 19.55 12.62 14.05
CA VAL A 131 20.57 12.28 13.05
C VAL A 131 21.57 13.42 12.95
N SER A 132 22.87 13.09 12.99
CA SER A 132 23.98 14.01 12.78
C SER A 132 24.94 13.42 11.76
N GLY A 133 24.85 13.87 10.50
CA GLY A 133 25.50 13.20 9.38
C GLY A 133 24.96 11.77 9.22
N SER A 134 25.82 10.76 9.21
CA SER A 134 25.40 9.35 9.20
C SER A 134 25.25 8.73 10.59
N ALA A 135 25.44 9.50 11.68
CA ALA A 135 25.29 8.99 13.03
C ALA A 135 23.85 9.14 13.52
N ILE A 136 23.32 8.08 14.14
CA ILE A 136 22.08 8.13 14.93
C ILE A 136 22.49 8.41 16.38
N VAL A 137 21.99 9.48 16.97
CA VAL A 137 22.42 9.98 18.28
C VAL A 137 21.24 9.94 19.24
N SER A 138 21.45 9.39 20.44
CA SER A 138 20.45 9.44 21.49
C SER A 138 20.26 10.89 21.94
N ALA A 139 19.03 11.41 21.83
CA ALA A 139 18.70 12.76 22.30
C ALA A 139 18.82 12.90 23.83
N HIS A 140 18.78 11.78 24.56
CA HIS A 140 18.93 11.73 26.02
C HIS A 140 20.37 11.88 26.50
N SER A 141 21.32 11.18 25.88
CA SER A 141 22.71 11.10 26.35
C SER A 141 23.70 11.86 25.48
N GLY A 142 23.33 12.19 24.23
CA GLY A 142 24.27 12.68 23.21
C GLY A 142 25.25 11.63 22.68
N LEU A 143 25.05 10.35 23.02
CA LEU A 143 25.89 9.23 22.58
C LEU A 143 25.34 8.63 21.27
N CYS A 144 26.25 8.07 20.47
CA CYS A 144 25.95 7.50 19.16
C CYS A 144 25.55 6.03 19.27
N LEU A 145 24.61 5.62 18.42
CA LEU A 145 24.29 4.22 18.16
C LEU A 145 25.52 3.52 17.57
N ASP A 146 26.01 2.48 18.25
CA ASP A 146 27.33 1.90 18.01
C ASP A 146 27.22 0.37 17.99
N VAL A 147 27.75 -0.26 16.94
CA VAL A 147 28.01 -1.70 16.94
C VAL A 147 29.24 -1.96 17.80
N SER A 148 29.06 -2.65 18.93
CA SER A 148 30.10 -2.75 19.95
C SER A 148 31.39 -3.38 19.41
N ASP A 149 32.53 -2.88 19.90
CA ASP A 149 33.89 -3.26 19.49
C ASP A 149 34.18 -3.12 17.99
N GLY A 150 33.32 -2.42 17.23
CA GLY A 150 33.42 -2.33 15.78
C GLY A 150 33.26 -3.66 15.06
N SER A 151 32.67 -4.66 15.73
CA SER A 151 32.56 -6.03 15.24
C SER A 151 31.77 -6.11 13.93
N THR A 152 32.07 -7.13 13.13
CA THR A 152 31.29 -7.50 11.93
C THR A 152 30.61 -8.87 12.09
N ALA A 153 30.60 -9.44 13.30
CA ALA A 153 29.97 -10.73 13.58
C ALA A 153 28.43 -10.65 13.53
N GLU A 154 27.76 -11.80 13.37
CA GLU A 154 26.29 -11.88 13.55
C GLU A 154 25.91 -11.70 15.01
N ASP A 155 24.71 -11.18 15.23
CA ASP A 155 24.07 -11.01 16.54
C ASP A 155 24.92 -10.23 17.56
N HIS A 156 25.87 -9.42 17.07
CA HIS A 156 26.69 -8.57 17.93
C HIS A 156 25.87 -7.41 18.48
N ALA A 157 26.10 -7.07 19.75
CA ALA A 157 25.33 -6.04 20.44
C ALA A 157 25.45 -4.66 19.77
N ILE A 158 24.33 -3.96 19.70
CA ILE A 158 24.28 -2.53 19.47
C ILE A 158 24.12 -1.84 20.82
N ILE A 159 24.97 -0.86 21.07
CA ILE A 159 25.07 -0.10 22.31
C ILE A 159 25.02 1.40 21.98
N GLN A 160 24.94 2.25 23.01
CA GLN A 160 25.35 3.64 22.84
C GLN A 160 26.83 3.82 23.22
N TRP A 161 27.55 4.65 22.49
CA TRP A 161 28.95 4.96 22.78
C TRP A 161 29.30 6.42 22.48
N THR A 162 30.42 6.90 23.02
CA THR A 162 30.95 8.22 22.68
C THR A 162 31.10 8.34 21.17
N CYS A 163 30.49 9.39 20.59
CA CYS A 163 30.57 9.65 19.16
C CYS A 163 32.02 9.90 18.74
N LYS A 164 32.57 9.00 17.91
CA LYS A 164 33.95 9.01 17.40
C LYS A 164 34.02 9.10 15.88
N ASN A 165 32.87 9.13 15.19
CA ASN A 165 32.77 9.11 13.73
C ASN A 165 33.50 7.90 13.09
N THR A 166 33.47 6.77 13.78
CA THR A 166 33.98 5.49 13.27
C THR A 166 32.89 4.77 12.45
N THR A 167 33.28 3.90 11.53
CA THR A 167 32.34 3.24 10.61
C THR A 167 31.27 2.41 11.30
N ASN A 168 31.53 1.90 12.51
CA ASN A 168 30.56 1.16 13.33
C ASN A 168 29.51 2.06 14.04
N GLN A 169 29.61 3.38 13.88
CA GLN A 169 28.64 4.38 14.33
C GLN A 169 27.94 5.09 13.17
N GLN A 170 28.23 4.67 11.93
CA GLN A 170 27.65 5.25 10.74
C GLN A 170 26.58 4.31 10.20
N TRP A 171 25.39 4.85 9.96
CA TRP A 171 24.20 4.11 9.60
C TRP A 171 23.61 4.67 8.29
N SER A 172 23.29 3.76 7.37
CA SER A 172 22.42 4.08 6.24
C SER A 172 20.98 3.73 6.62
N LEU A 173 20.06 4.67 6.42
CA LEU A 173 18.63 4.45 6.57
C LEU A 173 18.04 4.17 5.20
N THR A 174 17.82 2.90 4.87
CA THR A 174 17.20 2.50 3.61
C THR A 174 15.69 2.40 3.80
N GLU A 175 14.93 3.27 3.15
CA GLU A 175 13.48 3.24 3.20
C GLU A 175 12.91 1.93 2.62
N ARG A 176 11.91 1.39 3.30
CA ARG A 176 11.05 0.29 2.86
C ARG A 176 9.64 0.85 2.71
N PRO A 177 9.23 1.23 1.48
CA PRO A 177 7.95 1.88 1.29
C PRO A 177 6.81 0.95 1.67
N ARG A 178 5.78 1.53 2.28
CA ARG A 178 4.49 0.87 2.49
C ARG A 178 3.76 0.81 1.15
N SER A 179 3.08 -0.30 0.90
CA SER A 179 2.24 -0.46 -0.29
C SER A 179 0.78 -0.51 0.15
N ALA A 180 -0.07 0.30 -0.47
CA ALA A 180 -1.51 0.20 -0.26
C ALA A 180 -1.97 -1.13 -0.87
N SER A 181 -2.61 -1.93 -0.03
CA SER A 181 -3.18 -3.23 -0.41
C SER A 181 -4.68 -3.16 -0.65
N TRP A 182 -5.29 -2.05 -0.23
CA TRP A 182 -6.71 -1.74 -0.35
C TRP A 182 -6.90 -0.27 0.04
N GLY A 183 -7.86 0.41 -0.58
CA GLY A 183 -8.15 1.82 -0.25
C GLY A 183 -9.29 2.38 -1.08
N PRO A 184 -10.53 2.36 -0.56
CA PRO A 184 -11.70 2.84 -1.26
C PRO A 184 -11.71 4.37 -1.23
N ALA A 185 -12.37 4.96 -2.22
CA ALA A 185 -12.67 6.37 -2.18
C ALA A 185 -13.95 6.63 -1.37
N MET A 186 -13.92 7.66 -0.52
CA MET A 186 -14.95 7.91 0.49
C MET A 186 -15.91 9.05 0.10
N ALA A 187 -17.20 8.79 0.28
CA ALA A 187 -18.33 9.68 0.03
C ALA A 187 -19.04 10.11 1.32
N SER A 188 -20.03 11.00 1.20
CA SER A 188 -20.82 11.51 2.33
C SER A 188 -22.23 10.93 2.32
N GLY A 189 -22.93 11.04 3.46
CA GLY A 189 -24.36 10.67 3.55
C GLY A 189 -24.62 9.24 4.02
N GLY A 190 -23.62 8.55 4.57
CA GLY A 190 -23.80 7.22 5.14
C GLY A 190 -24.67 7.22 6.40
N GLN A 191 -25.16 6.04 6.76
CA GLN A 191 -25.95 5.83 7.99
C GLN A 191 -25.26 6.41 9.24
N SER A 192 -26.05 6.93 10.18
CA SER A 192 -25.55 7.39 11.49
C SER A 192 -25.44 6.24 12.49
N PHE A 193 -24.43 6.28 13.36
CA PHE A 193 -24.18 5.31 14.42
C PHE A 193 -24.28 5.95 15.80
N ASN A 194 -24.64 5.17 16.81
CA ASN A 194 -24.63 5.61 18.20
C ASN A 194 -24.43 4.41 19.15
N ALA A 195 -23.35 4.43 19.93
CA ALA A 195 -22.95 3.34 20.83
C ALA A 195 -23.03 1.97 20.13
N GLN A 196 -22.35 1.85 19.00
CA GLN A 196 -22.46 0.73 18.07
C GLN A 196 -21.09 0.34 17.51
N THR A 197 -20.89 -0.95 17.26
CA THR A 197 -19.68 -1.49 16.63
C THR A 197 -19.98 -1.91 15.20
N ILE A 198 -19.13 -1.47 14.28
CA ILE A 198 -19.14 -1.86 12.86
C ILE A 198 -17.93 -2.75 12.63
N ARG A 199 -18.11 -3.89 11.97
CA ARG A 199 -17.04 -4.82 11.60
C ARG A 199 -17.01 -4.98 10.09
N MET A 200 -15.98 -4.44 9.46
CA MET A 200 -15.84 -4.37 8.01
C MET A 200 -14.84 -5.41 7.53
N VAL A 201 -15.20 -6.10 6.44
CA VAL A 201 -14.29 -7.03 5.76
C VAL A 201 -13.47 -6.24 4.75
N VAL A 202 -12.15 -6.27 4.90
CA VAL A 202 -11.18 -5.71 3.96
C VAL A 202 -10.41 -6.85 3.32
N HIS A 203 -10.39 -6.92 1.98
CA HIS A 203 -9.61 -7.92 1.26
C HIS A 203 -8.19 -7.42 1.03
N ASN A 204 -7.23 -7.97 1.78
CA ASN A 204 -5.82 -7.63 1.64
C ASN A 204 -5.22 -8.36 0.44
N ASN A 205 -4.64 -7.61 -0.51
CA ASN A 205 -4.03 -8.20 -1.69
C ASN A 205 -2.49 -8.24 -1.65
N THR A 206 -1.86 -7.89 -0.53
CA THR A 206 -0.39 -7.80 -0.41
C THR A 206 0.13 -8.54 0.82
N SER A 207 1.11 -9.42 0.64
CA SER A 207 1.78 -10.08 1.76
C SER A 207 2.76 -9.14 2.45
N GLY A 208 2.81 -9.19 3.78
CA GLY A 208 3.77 -8.41 4.55
C GLY A 208 3.72 -8.67 6.03
N ALA A 209 4.59 -7.96 6.75
CA ALA A 209 4.92 -8.29 8.13
C ALA A 209 4.30 -7.35 9.17
N GLY A 210 3.71 -6.26 8.71
CA GLY A 210 2.92 -5.33 9.50
C GLY A 210 2.02 -4.52 8.60
N LEU A 211 0.96 -3.98 9.18
CA LEU A 211 -0.03 -3.20 8.45
C LEU A 211 -0.41 -1.93 9.21
N ARG A 212 -1.05 -0.99 8.50
CA ARG A 212 -1.71 0.17 9.06
C ARG A 212 -3.12 0.29 8.53
N ILE A 213 -3.98 0.89 9.34
CA ILE A 213 -5.36 1.21 8.98
C ILE A 213 -5.50 2.72 8.92
N ARG A 214 -6.10 3.22 7.85
CA ARG A 214 -6.50 4.61 7.73
C ARG A 214 -7.99 4.75 8.04
N LEU A 215 -8.30 5.62 8.98
CA LEU A 215 -9.66 6.05 9.28
C LEU A 215 -9.92 7.45 8.73
N SER A 216 -11.09 7.65 8.15
CA SER A 216 -11.48 8.87 7.44
C SER A 216 -12.75 9.47 8.01
N ASN A 217 -12.66 10.72 8.46
CA ASN A 217 -13.77 11.59 8.77
C ASN A 217 -13.85 12.76 7.75
N LEU A 218 -13.29 12.53 6.56
CA LEU A 218 -13.03 13.54 5.53
C LEU A 218 -14.30 14.25 5.05
N ARG A 219 -15.45 13.55 5.10
CA ARG A 219 -16.72 14.05 4.56
C ARG A 219 -17.69 14.55 5.64
N SER A 220 -17.25 14.57 6.89
CA SER A 220 -18.06 14.99 8.02
C SER A 220 -17.66 16.39 8.50
N THR A 221 -18.64 17.15 8.99
CA THR A 221 -18.46 18.52 9.49
C THR A 221 -18.22 18.59 11.00
N THR A 222 -18.30 17.46 11.69
CA THR A 222 -18.06 17.33 13.14
C THR A 222 -16.94 16.36 13.41
N ALA A 223 -16.23 16.54 14.52
CA ALA A 223 -15.22 15.59 14.97
C ALA A 223 -15.88 14.23 15.30
N LEU A 224 -15.15 13.14 15.06
CA LEU A 224 -15.58 11.76 15.28
C LEU A 224 -14.80 11.13 16.43
N PRO A 225 -15.39 10.99 17.62
CA PRO A 225 -14.83 10.15 18.67
C PRO A 225 -14.87 8.68 18.25
N VAL A 226 -13.74 7.99 18.33
CA VAL A 226 -13.63 6.55 18.09
C VAL A 226 -13.29 5.88 19.42
N GLY A 227 -14.13 4.93 19.84
CA GLY A 227 -14.05 4.32 21.16
C GLY A 227 -13.19 3.06 21.23
N ALA A 228 -12.99 2.37 20.11
CA ALA A 228 -12.04 1.28 19.95
C ALA A 228 -11.89 0.93 18.47
N VAL A 229 -10.70 0.44 18.10
CA VAL A 229 -10.44 -0.14 16.78
C VAL A 229 -9.67 -1.44 16.94
N THR A 230 -10.08 -2.47 16.23
CA THR A 230 -9.37 -3.75 16.18
C THR A 230 -9.23 -4.23 14.74
N VAL A 231 -8.22 -5.07 14.49
CA VAL A 231 -8.07 -5.84 13.26
C VAL A 231 -7.86 -7.31 13.62
N ALA A 232 -8.42 -8.22 12.82
CA ALA A 232 -8.22 -9.66 12.97
C ALA A 232 -8.30 -10.37 11.62
N VAL A 233 -7.76 -11.59 11.51
CA VAL A 233 -7.97 -12.43 10.33
C VAL A 233 -9.41 -12.92 10.33
N GLN A 234 -10.12 -12.81 9.19
CA GLN A 234 -11.45 -13.39 9.06
C GLN A 234 -11.37 -14.92 8.99
N SER A 235 -12.19 -15.60 9.79
CA SER A 235 -12.45 -17.04 9.66
C SER A 235 -13.62 -17.28 8.71
N SER A 236 -14.79 -16.76 9.05
CA SER A 236 -16.00 -16.82 8.22
C SER A 236 -17.03 -15.81 8.73
N GLY A 237 -17.73 -15.12 7.83
CA GLY A 237 -18.73 -14.15 8.26
C GLY A 237 -18.11 -13.06 9.15
N ALA A 238 -18.76 -12.74 10.27
CA ALA A 238 -18.21 -11.82 11.27
C ALA A 238 -17.20 -12.48 12.24
N THR A 239 -16.92 -13.78 12.12
CA THR A 239 -16.06 -14.53 13.04
C THR A 239 -14.58 -14.32 12.68
N ALA A 240 -13.78 -13.92 13.66
CA ALA A 240 -12.33 -13.85 13.55
C ALA A 240 -11.67 -15.21 13.80
N VAL A 241 -10.47 -15.41 13.24
CA VAL A 241 -9.59 -16.50 13.64
C VAL A 241 -9.10 -16.24 15.07
N ALA A 242 -9.28 -17.23 15.94
CA ALA A 242 -8.96 -17.10 17.36
C ALA A 242 -7.49 -16.71 17.59
N GLY A 243 -7.25 -15.72 18.43
CA GLY A 243 -5.91 -15.22 18.78
C GLY A 243 -5.28 -14.29 17.75
N THR A 244 -6.00 -13.89 16.70
CA THR A 244 -5.49 -12.96 15.67
C THR A 244 -5.96 -11.52 15.86
N THR A 245 -6.72 -11.24 16.93
CA THR A 245 -7.26 -9.90 17.19
C THR A 245 -6.20 -8.98 17.78
N HIS A 246 -5.93 -7.87 17.11
CA HIS A 246 -5.03 -6.82 17.56
C HIS A 246 -5.79 -5.52 17.79
N THR A 247 -5.50 -4.83 18.90
CA THR A 247 -5.91 -3.43 19.10
C THR A 247 -5.14 -2.54 18.14
N VAL A 248 -5.85 -1.61 17.50
CA VAL A 248 -5.27 -0.60 16.64
C VAL A 248 -5.24 0.73 17.38
N THR A 249 -4.07 1.36 17.41
CA THR A 249 -3.85 2.66 18.06
C THR A 249 -3.49 3.73 17.03
N PHE A 250 -3.74 4.99 17.37
CA PHE A 250 -3.45 6.15 16.54
C PHE A 250 -2.70 7.16 17.40
N GLY A 251 -1.42 7.37 17.13
CA GLY A 251 -0.57 8.18 18.00
C GLY A 251 -0.56 7.64 19.43
N ARG A 252 -0.52 6.31 19.57
CA ARG A 252 -0.58 5.54 20.83
C ARG A 252 -1.91 5.61 21.58
N SER A 253 -2.93 6.29 21.03
CA SER A 253 -4.28 6.29 21.59
C SER A 253 -5.12 5.16 21.03
N ALA A 254 -5.72 4.35 21.89
CA ALA A 254 -6.74 3.35 21.50
C ALA A 254 -8.13 3.96 21.30
N THR A 255 -8.32 5.23 21.68
CA THR A 255 -9.59 5.96 21.60
C THR A 255 -9.39 7.33 20.97
N PRO A 256 -8.99 7.40 19.68
CA PRO A 256 -8.69 8.68 19.05
C PRO A 256 -9.98 9.48 18.77
N THR A 257 -9.82 10.78 18.56
CA THR A 257 -10.84 11.62 17.95
C THR A 257 -10.32 12.10 16.60
N ILE A 258 -11.03 11.80 15.52
CA ILE A 258 -10.70 12.28 14.19
C ILE A 258 -11.35 13.66 14.01
N PRO A 259 -10.60 14.75 13.76
CA PRO A 259 -11.21 16.05 13.51
C PRO A 259 -12.15 16.03 12.28
N ALA A 260 -13.04 17.03 12.19
CA ALA A 260 -13.89 17.20 11.01
C ALA A 260 -13.03 17.39 9.75
N GLY A 261 -13.37 16.70 8.66
CA GLY A 261 -12.65 16.82 7.40
C GLY A 261 -11.22 16.29 7.42
N GLN A 262 -10.87 15.42 8.37
CA GLN A 262 -9.53 14.87 8.52
C GLN A 262 -9.53 13.33 8.51
N GLU A 263 -8.34 12.76 8.37
CA GLU A 263 -8.10 11.33 8.44
C GLU A 263 -7.01 11.05 9.48
N LEU A 264 -6.99 9.83 10.03
CA LEU A 264 -5.89 9.34 10.86
C LEU A 264 -5.35 8.04 10.27
N THR A 265 -4.03 7.91 10.24
CA THR A 265 -3.35 6.64 9.97
C THR A 265 -2.92 6.04 11.31
N SER A 266 -3.16 4.74 11.50
CA SER A 266 -2.80 4.04 12.73
C SER A 266 -1.29 3.99 12.93
N ASP A 267 -0.87 3.73 14.16
CA ASP A 267 0.46 3.19 14.44
C ASP A 267 0.61 1.84 13.69
N VAL A 268 1.84 1.36 13.49
CA VAL A 268 2.07 0.04 12.90
C VAL A 268 1.45 -1.05 13.77
N ILE A 269 0.69 -1.93 13.13
CA ILE A 269 0.11 -3.11 13.74
C ILE A 269 1.04 -4.30 13.41
N PRO A 270 1.68 -4.91 14.44
CA PRO A 270 2.59 -6.05 14.26
C PRO A 270 1.80 -7.34 13.98
N MET A 271 1.22 -7.41 12.79
CA MET A 271 0.36 -8.49 12.34
C MET A 271 0.81 -8.93 10.95
N PRO A 272 1.46 -10.10 10.82
CA PRO A 272 1.77 -10.68 9.53
C PRO A 272 0.48 -11.00 8.76
N VAL A 273 0.47 -10.65 7.49
CA VAL A 273 -0.66 -10.89 6.58
C VAL A 273 -0.18 -11.51 5.29
N ALA A 274 -1.02 -12.38 4.74
CA ALA A 274 -0.83 -12.94 3.41
C ALA A 274 -1.72 -12.20 2.40
N ALA A 275 -1.27 -12.13 1.14
CA ALA A 275 -2.12 -11.72 0.04
C ALA A 275 -3.36 -12.65 -0.08
N GLU A 276 -4.46 -12.10 -0.60
CA GLU A 276 -5.78 -12.73 -0.70
C GLU A 276 -6.44 -13.06 0.65
N GLN A 277 -5.98 -12.44 1.73
CA GLN A 277 -6.52 -12.66 3.07
C GLN A 277 -7.58 -11.61 3.42
N ASN A 278 -8.74 -12.06 3.88
CA ASN A 278 -9.74 -11.14 4.43
C ASN A 278 -9.40 -10.78 5.88
N LEU A 279 -9.50 -9.49 6.19
CA LEU A 279 -9.29 -8.93 7.52
C LEU A 279 -10.59 -8.30 8.02
N LEU A 280 -10.87 -8.47 9.30
CA LEU A 280 -11.99 -7.85 10.01
C LEU A 280 -11.50 -6.60 10.72
N VAL A 281 -11.83 -5.42 10.20
CA VAL A 281 -11.58 -4.14 10.86
C VAL A 281 -12.82 -3.75 11.64
N SER A 282 -12.75 -3.80 12.97
CA SER A 282 -13.89 -3.41 13.83
C SER A 282 -13.67 -2.01 14.41
N VAL A 283 -14.68 -1.15 14.29
CA VAL A 283 -14.67 0.23 14.78
C VAL A 283 -15.86 0.41 15.72
N TYR A 284 -15.59 0.77 16.97
CA TYR A 284 -16.61 1.13 17.95
C TYR A 284 -16.80 2.65 17.98
N LEU A 285 -18.05 3.08 17.81
CA LEU A 285 -18.46 4.48 17.78
C LEU A 285 -19.30 4.76 19.04
N PRO A 286 -18.76 5.46 20.06
CA PRO A 286 -19.36 5.56 21.38
C PRO A 286 -20.55 6.54 21.47
N GLY A 287 -20.70 7.41 20.48
CA GLY A 287 -21.75 8.44 20.48
C GLY A 287 -22.34 8.65 19.08
N ASN A 288 -23.27 9.58 18.99
CA ASN A 288 -23.92 9.92 17.74
C ASN A 288 -22.92 10.49 16.75
N THR A 289 -22.77 9.85 15.60
CA THR A 289 -21.83 10.28 14.56
C THR A 289 -22.41 11.28 13.57
N GLY A 290 -23.74 11.42 13.49
CA GLY A 290 -24.38 12.02 12.33
C GLY A 290 -24.12 11.21 11.05
N ALA A 291 -24.32 11.83 9.88
CA ALA A 291 -24.08 11.17 8.61
C ALA A 291 -22.61 10.75 8.47
N SER A 292 -22.39 9.48 8.16
CA SER A 292 -21.04 8.90 8.09
C SER A 292 -20.30 9.27 6.82
N THR A 293 -18.98 9.42 6.94
CA THR A 293 -18.05 9.25 5.83
C THR A 293 -18.00 7.76 5.50
N TYR A 294 -18.34 7.39 4.26
CA TYR A 294 -18.54 5.98 3.91
C TYR A 294 -18.29 5.71 2.42
N HIS A 295 -18.12 4.45 2.09
CA HIS A 295 -18.05 3.96 0.72
C HIS A 295 -19.27 3.06 0.48
N TYR A 296 -20.02 3.35 -0.59
CA TYR A 296 -21.34 2.78 -0.85
C TYR A 296 -21.26 1.37 -1.46
N ASP A 297 -20.47 1.16 -2.50
CA ASP A 297 -20.44 -0.13 -3.22
C ASP A 297 -19.24 -0.98 -2.80
N ALA A 298 -19.15 -1.36 -1.51
CA ALA A 298 -17.98 -2.09 -1.00
C ALA A 298 -17.76 -3.46 -1.68
N HIS A 299 -18.83 -4.05 -2.23
CA HIS A 299 -18.86 -5.42 -2.74
C HIS A 299 -18.32 -6.46 -1.72
N GLN A 300 -18.45 -6.12 -0.44
CA GLN A 300 -18.01 -6.88 0.72
C GLN A 300 -19.07 -6.73 1.81
N THR A 301 -19.40 -7.85 2.46
CA THR A 301 -20.34 -7.85 3.56
C THR A 301 -19.66 -7.34 4.82
N SER A 302 -20.14 -6.20 5.31
CA SER A 302 -19.85 -5.65 6.62
C SER A 302 -20.94 -6.05 7.61
N TYR A 303 -20.58 -6.08 8.89
CA TYR A 303 -21.42 -6.53 9.98
C TYR A 303 -21.58 -5.45 11.04
N LEU A 304 -22.76 -5.42 11.65
CA LEU A 304 -23.17 -4.38 12.59
C LEU A 304 -23.64 -5.04 13.87
N SER A 305 -23.18 -4.53 15.01
CA SER A 305 -23.87 -4.79 16.27
C SER A 305 -25.21 -4.06 16.30
N ALA A 306 -26.12 -4.45 17.18
CA ALA A 306 -27.32 -3.66 17.39
C ALA A 306 -26.95 -2.26 17.92
N ALA A 307 -27.69 -1.23 17.51
CA ALA A 307 -27.46 0.13 17.98
C ALA A 307 -27.67 0.21 19.50
N GLY A 308 -26.80 0.94 20.21
CA GLY A 308 -26.87 1.09 21.66
C GLY A 308 -26.29 -0.07 22.48
N THR A 309 -25.74 -1.13 21.85
CA THR A 309 -25.16 -2.25 22.60
C THR A 309 -23.70 -2.05 23.01
N GLY A 310 -23.04 -1.01 22.50
CA GLY A 310 -21.71 -0.61 22.93
C GLY A 310 -20.57 -1.27 22.16
N ASN A 311 -19.46 -1.50 22.88
CA ASN A 311 -18.19 -1.93 22.31
C ASN A 311 -18.12 -3.46 22.19
N HIS A 312 -18.12 -3.95 20.96
CA HIS A 312 -17.92 -5.35 20.60
C HIS A 312 -16.66 -5.55 19.72
N ALA A 313 -15.79 -4.53 19.61
CA ALA A 313 -14.71 -4.52 18.63
C ALA A 313 -13.73 -5.70 18.80
N ALA A 314 -13.42 -6.07 20.05
CA ALA A 314 -12.48 -7.15 20.36
C ALA A 314 -13.11 -8.55 20.36
N GLU A 315 -14.41 -8.69 20.12
CA GLU A 315 -15.07 -10.00 20.18
C GLU A 315 -14.77 -10.83 18.95
N GLU A 316 -14.18 -12.01 19.11
CA GLU A 316 -13.86 -12.87 17.97
C GLU A 316 -15.10 -13.59 17.39
N ALA A 317 -16.12 -13.80 18.23
CA ALA A 317 -17.37 -14.43 17.83
C ALA A 317 -18.31 -13.48 17.08
N ALA A 318 -19.16 -14.04 16.22
CA ALA A 318 -20.14 -13.29 15.44
C ALA A 318 -21.42 -12.92 16.24
N THR A 319 -21.59 -13.41 17.46
CA THR A 319 -22.86 -13.41 18.20
C THR A 319 -23.53 -12.03 18.31
N ASN A 320 -22.73 -10.98 18.55
CA ASN A 320 -23.27 -9.62 18.70
C ASN A 320 -23.40 -8.86 17.38
N PHE A 321 -22.99 -9.44 16.26
CA PHE A 321 -23.08 -8.85 14.92
C PHE A 321 -24.32 -9.38 14.19
N THR A 322 -25.47 -8.77 14.49
CA THR A 322 -26.79 -9.29 14.14
C THR A 322 -27.37 -8.74 12.83
N SER A 323 -26.70 -7.78 12.20
CA SER A 323 -27.12 -7.18 10.92
C SER A 323 -25.95 -7.05 9.96
N THR A 324 -26.26 -7.00 8.67
CA THR A 324 -25.27 -6.87 7.59
C THR A 324 -25.55 -5.66 6.71
N THR A 325 -24.52 -5.20 6.03
CA THR A 325 -24.57 -4.15 5.01
C THR A 325 -23.45 -4.38 4.01
N ASN A 326 -23.54 -3.81 2.81
CA ASN A 326 -22.50 -3.88 1.78
C ASN A 326 -21.74 -2.56 1.65
N HIS A 327 -21.58 -1.85 2.77
CA HIS A 327 -20.91 -0.56 2.84
C HIS A 327 -19.67 -0.64 3.74
N TRP A 328 -18.68 0.20 3.49
CA TRP A 328 -17.60 0.47 4.42
C TRP A 328 -17.78 1.84 5.04
N PHE A 329 -17.59 1.95 6.36
CA PHE A 329 -17.77 3.19 7.11
C PHE A 329 -16.45 3.57 7.77
N TYR A 330 -16.00 4.80 7.54
CA TYR A 330 -14.80 5.38 8.12
C TYR A 330 -13.47 4.66 7.83
N VAL A 331 -13.42 3.40 7.40
CA VAL A 331 -12.18 2.71 7.02
C VAL A 331 -11.86 3.03 5.56
N ALA A 332 -10.71 3.67 5.32
CA ALA A 332 -10.36 4.30 4.04
C ALA A 332 -8.96 3.89 3.52
N GLY A 333 -8.32 2.92 4.16
CA GLY A 333 -7.07 2.37 3.65
C GLY A 333 -6.52 1.25 4.52
N LEU A 334 -5.84 0.32 3.85
CA LEU A 334 -4.99 -0.68 4.47
C LEU A 334 -3.68 -0.74 3.69
N ASP A 335 -2.59 -0.36 4.35
CA ASP A 335 -1.25 -0.43 3.78
C ASP A 335 -0.37 -1.41 4.53
N VAL A 336 0.55 -2.03 3.79
CA VAL A 336 1.35 -3.18 4.25
C VAL A 336 2.82 -2.87 4.05
N VAL A 337 3.62 -3.21 5.05
CA VAL A 337 5.09 -3.27 4.93
C VAL A 337 5.45 -4.62 4.32
N SER A 338 5.69 -4.61 3.00
CA SER A 338 5.99 -5.82 2.24
C SER A 338 7.51 -5.99 2.04
N PRO A 339 8.03 -7.23 2.08
CA PRO A 339 9.42 -7.50 1.68
C PRO A 339 9.63 -7.38 0.16
N THR A 340 8.58 -7.55 -0.65
CA THR A 340 8.67 -7.57 -2.12
C THR A 340 7.96 -6.40 -2.78
N ALA A 341 6.80 -5.97 -2.25
CA ALA A 341 6.07 -4.85 -2.82
C ALA A 341 6.75 -3.53 -2.43
N LYS A 342 7.11 -2.73 -3.44
CA LYS A 342 7.87 -1.48 -3.28
C LYS A 342 7.07 -0.24 -3.66
N GLY A 343 5.77 -0.41 -3.88
CA GLY A 343 4.88 0.69 -4.21
C GLY A 343 3.46 0.21 -4.49
N THR A 344 2.68 1.13 -5.02
CA THR A 344 1.25 0.96 -5.25
C THR A 344 0.89 1.35 -6.67
N VAL A 345 0.04 0.55 -7.31
CA VAL A 345 -0.77 0.99 -8.44
C VAL A 345 -2.17 1.32 -7.96
N VAL A 346 -2.67 2.51 -8.30
CA VAL A 346 -4.02 2.95 -7.93
C VAL A 346 -4.92 2.89 -9.16
N ALA A 347 -6.00 2.15 -9.08
CA ALA A 347 -7.09 2.18 -10.03
C ALA A 347 -8.06 3.29 -9.62
N ILE A 348 -8.21 4.34 -10.42
CA ILE A 348 -9.20 5.40 -10.19
C ILE A 348 -10.26 5.34 -11.28
N GLY A 349 -11.52 5.46 -10.87
CA GLY A 349 -12.62 5.47 -11.82
C GLY A 349 -14.00 5.53 -11.19
N ASP A 350 -14.96 5.07 -11.97
CA ASP A 350 -16.38 5.05 -11.62
C ASP A 350 -16.87 3.65 -11.20
N SER A 351 -18.17 3.36 -11.38
CA SER A 351 -18.82 2.09 -11.05
C SER A 351 -18.16 0.87 -11.69
N ILE A 352 -17.53 1.02 -12.85
CA ILE A 352 -16.84 -0.10 -13.49
C ILE A 352 -15.57 -0.47 -12.71
N THR A 353 -14.83 0.54 -12.24
CA THR A 353 -13.64 0.32 -11.42
C THR A 353 -14.01 -0.14 -10.02
N ASP A 354 -15.03 0.49 -9.43
CA ASP A 354 -15.56 0.17 -8.11
C ASP A 354 -16.06 -1.29 -8.00
N GLY A 355 -16.57 -1.82 -9.12
CA GLY A 355 -16.92 -3.23 -9.23
C GLY A 355 -18.38 -3.55 -9.45
N SER A 356 -19.17 -2.63 -10.00
CA SER A 356 -20.59 -2.88 -10.25
C SER A 356 -20.84 -4.20 -11.00
N LEU A 357 -21.84 -4.94 -10.53
CA LEU A 357 -22.17 -6.31 -10.94
C LEU A 357 -21.14 -7.40 -10.58
N ALA A 358 -20.05 -7.06 -9.87
CA ALA A 358 -19.22 -8.07 -9.22
C ALA A 358 -20.05 -8.82 -8.17
N THR A 359 -19.81 -10.13 -8.08
CA THR A 359 -20.45 -10.94 -7.03
C THR A 359 -19.89 -10.53 -5.68
N ASP A 360 -20.77 -10.14 -4.75
CA ASP A 360 -20.39 -9.76 -3.40
C ASP A 360 -19.51 -10.83 -2.74
N ASN A 361 -18.48 -10.38 -2.03
CA ASN A 361 -17.50 -11.20 -1.33
C ASN A 361 -16.61 -12.07 -2.23
N ALA A 362 -16.80 -12.06 -3.55
CA ALA A 362 -16.02 -12.91 -4.45
C ALA A 362 -14.66 -12.32 -4.84
N ASN A 363 -14.44 -11.01 -4.60
CA ASN A 363 -13.22 -10.28 -4.97
C ASN A 363 -12.90 -10.45 -6.47
N GLN A 364 -13.87 -10.15 -7.32
CA GLN A 364 -13.81 -10.36 -8.78
C GLN A 364 -13.84 -9.03 -9.56
N ARG A 365 -13.45 -7.93 -8.92
CA ARG A 365 -13.27 -6.65 -9.61
C ARG A 365 -11.99 -6.70 -10.43
N TRP A 366 -11.89 -5.90 -11.47
CA TRP A 366 -10.67 -5.89 -12.28
C TRP A 366 -9.41 -5.50 -11.47
N PRO A 367 -9.46 -4.62 -10.45
CA PRO A 367 -8.31 -4.38 -9.57
C PRO A 367 -7.93 -5.60 -8.71
N ASP A 368 -8.91 -6.39 -8.25
CA ASP A 368 -8.63 -7.65 -7.53
C ASP A 368 -7.89 -8.65 -8.44
N TYR A 369 -8.35 -8.82 -9.68
CA TYR A 369 -7.67 -9.68 -10.66
C TYR A 369 -6.28 -9.15 -11.04
N LEU A 370 -6.09 -7.82 -11.13
CA LEU A 370 -4.78 -7.21 -11.36
C LEU A 370 -3.83 -7.55 -10.21
N ALA A 371 -4.30 -7.45 -8.96
CA ALA A 371 -3.49 -7.80 -7.80
C ALA A 371 -3.02 -9.26 -7.84
N ARG A 372 -3.92 -10.21 -8.16
CA ARG A 372 -3.56 -11.63 -8.35
C ARG A 372 -2.53 -11.85 -9.47
N ARG A 373 -2.61 -11.07 -10.56
CA ARG A 373 -1.62 -11.15 -11.64
C ARG A 373 -0.24 -10.64 -11.20
N LEU A 374 -0.19 -9.56 -10.41
CA LEU A 374 1.04 -9.05 -9.80
C LEU A 374 1.62 -10.04 -8.78
N GLN A 375 0.77 -10.68 -7.97
CA GLN A 375 1.19 -11.72 -7.03
C GLN A 375 1.85 -12.93 -7.72
N ALA A 376 1.40 -13.28 -8.92
CA ALA A 376 1.91 -14.41 -9.69
C ALA A 376 3.26 -14.14 -10.40
N GLU A 377 3.82 -12.93 -10.29
CA GLU A 377 5.15 -12.62 -10.85
C GLU A 377 6.25 -13.48 -10.16
N SER A 378 7.23 -13.97 -10.93
CA SER A 378 8.25 -14.91 -10.43
C SER A 378 9.17 -14.35 -9.34
N GLY A 379 9.21 -13.03 -9.17
CA GLY A 379 9.95 -12.32 -8.11
C GLY A 379 9.11 -12.01 -6.86
N GLY A 380 7.85 -12.46 -6.83
CA GLY A 380 6.86 -12.02 -5.87
C GLY A 380 6.21 -10.69 -6.28
N GLN A 381 5.10 -10.37 -5.61
CA GLN A 381 4.35 -9.15 -5.87
C GLN A 381 5.22 -7.91 -5.64
N ARG A 382 5.43 -7.12 -6.69
CA ARG A 382 6.21 -5.88 -6.63
C ARG A 382 5.37 -4.62 -6.34
N LEU A 383 4.05 -4.68 -6.52
CA LEU A 383 3.12 -3.57 -6.27
C LEU A 383 1.86 -4.06 -5.53
N GLY A 384 1.43 -3.29 -4.54
CA GLY A 384 0.06 -3.37 -4.02
C GLY A 384 -0.94 -2.71 -4.99
N VAL A 385 -2.22 -3.05 -4.89
CA VAL A 385 -3.28 -2.45 -5.70
C VAL A 385 -4.31 -1.78 -4.80
N ALA A 386 -4.59 -0.50 -5.06
CA ALA A 386 -5.68 0.22 -4.41
C ALA A 386 -6.78 0.55 -5.42
N ASP A 387 -8.03 0.38 -5.00
CA ASP A 387 -9.22 0.63 -5.81
C ASP A 387 -9.93 1.88 -5.31
N ALA A 388 -9.73 2.99 -6.03
CA ALA A 388 -10.35 4.28 -5.79
C ALA A 388 -11.57 4.50 -6.71
N GLY A 389 -12.26 3.43 -7.10
CA GLY A 389 -13.57 3.50 -7.76
C GLY A 389 -14.63 4.16 -6.88
N ILE A 390 -15.57 4.86 -7.52
CA ILE A 390 -16.82 5.30 -6.90
C ILE A 390 -17.96 5.14 -7.92
N GLY A 391 -18.99 4.38 -7.58
CA GLY A 391 -20.21 4.25 -8.38
C GLY A 391 -20.76 5.60 -8.88
N GLY A 392 -20.98 5.74 -10.19
CA GLY A 392 -21.57 6.95 -10.78
C GLY A 392 -20.66 8.20 -10.80
N ASN A 393 -19.38 8.08 -10.42
CA ASN A 393 -18.44 9.20 -10.41
C ASN A 393 -18.14 9.72 -11.81
N ARG A 394 -17.69 10.98 -11.86
CA ARG A 394 -17.52 11.77 -13.06
C ARG A 394 -16.17 12.46 -13.04
N VAL A 395 -15.61 12.70 -14.21
CA VAL A 395 -14.30 13.34 -14.38
C VAL A 395 -14.35 14.80 -13.92
N VAL A 396 -15.30 15.60 -14.43
CA VAL A 396 -15.22 17.07 -14.35
C VAL A 396 -16.25 17.74 -13.45
N THR A 397 -17.30 17.03 -13.05
CA THR A 397 -18.38 17.60 -12.23
C THR A 397 -18.70 16.70 -11.06
N ASP A 398 -19.01 17.30 -9.92
CA ASP A 398 -19.52 16.53 -8.78
C ASP A 398 -20.82 15.84 -9.16
N SER A 399 -21.04 14.62 -8.63
CA SER A 399 -22.34 13.99 -8.79
C SER A 399 -23.36 14.70 -7.88
N PRO A 400 -24.61 14.91 -8.35
CA PRO A 400 -25.68 15.40 -7.48
C PRO A 400 -26.03 14.41 -6.35
N SER A 401 -25.69 13.14 -6.51
CA SER A 401 -25.87 12.13 -5.45
C SER A 401 -24.63 12.05 -4.58
N ALA A 402 -24.78 12.35 -3.29
CA ALA A 402 -23.67 12.39 -2.33
C ALA A 402 -22.85 11.09 -2.29
N GLN A 403 -23.48 9.93 -2.47
CA GLN A 403 -22.83 8.62 -2.47
C GLN A 403 -21.95 8.37 -3.70
N GLN A 404 -22.14 9.13 -4.78
CA GLN A 404 -21.37 9.02 -6.03
C GLN A 404 -20.17 9.98 -6.08
N GLY A 405 -19.93 10.68 -4.97
CA GLY A 405 -18.72 11.44 -4.72
C GLY A 405 -18.60 12.76 -5.50
N ILE A 406 -17.50 13.45 -5.21
CA ILE A 406 -17.05 14.66 -5.91
C ILE A 406 -16.26 14.27 -7.16
N ALA A 407 -16.07 15.20 -8.09
CA ALA A 407 -15.39 14.97 -9.36
C ALA A 407 -13.99 14.35 -9.20
N ALA A 408 -13.62 13.46 -10.12
CA ALA A 408 -12.31 12.81 -10.17
C ALA A 408 -11.16 13.81 -10.11
N VAL A 409 -11.24 14.89 -10.91
CA VAL A 409 -10.21 15.95 -10.93
C VAL A 409 -9.98 16.59 -9.56
N THR A 410 -11.03 16.65 -8.73
CA THR A 410 -10.99 17.25 -7.38
C THR A 410 -10.45 16.27 -6.35
N ARG A 411 -10.84 14.99 -6.43
CA ARG A 411 -10.39 13.95 -5.48
C ARG A 411 -9.06 13.30 -5.84
N PHE A 412 -8.56 13.49 -7.06
CA PHE A 412 -7.37 12.79 -7.57
C PHE A 412 -6.16 12.88 -6.63
N SER A 413 -5.77 14.09 -6.23
CA SER A 413 -4.65 14.27 -5.30
C SER A 413 -4.83 13.48 -4.00
N HIS A 414 -6.03 13.54 -3.41
CA HIS A 414 -6.34 12.81 -2.18
C HIS A 414 -6.37 11.29 -2.40
N ASP A 415 -7.23 10.80 -3.29
CA ASP A 415 -7.52 9.37 -3.42
C ASP A 415 -6.36 8.59 -4.06
N VAL A 416 -5.49 9.28 -4.81
CA VAL A 416 -4.39 8.67 -5.55
C VAL A 416 -3.04 9.06 -4.98
N LEU A 417 -2.71 10.35 -4.92
CA LEU A 417 -1.34 10.80 -4.62
C LEU A 417 -0.97 10.67 -3.15
N THR A 418 -1.95 10.54 -2.25
CA THR A 418 -1.69 10.26 -0.82
C THR A 418 -1.56 8.77 -0.51
N GLN A 419 -1.79 7.88 -1.48
CA GLN A 419 -1.68 6.45 -1.25
C GLN A 419 -0.21 6.08 -0.99
N PRO A 420 0.07 5.28 0.06
CA PRO A 420 1.44 4.89 0.39
C PRO A 420 2.18 4.28 -0.80
N GLY A 421 3.33 4.84 -1.12
CA GLY A 421 4.22 4.31 -2.16
C GLY A 421 3.66 4.35 -3.58
N VAL A 422 2.65 5.17 -3.90
CA VAL A 422 2.09 5.26 -5.26
C VAL A 422 3.16 5.51 -6.32
N LYS A 423 3.12 4.70 -7.39
CA LYS A 423 4.03 4.76 -8.55
C LYS A 423 3.28 4.94 -9.85
N ASP A 424 2.17 4.21 -10.00
CA ASP A 424 1.36 4.19 -11.21
C ASP A 424 -0.12 4.38 -10.87
N VAL A 425 -0.83 4.98 -11.82
CA VAL A 425 -2.27 5.19 -11.77
C VAL A 425 -2.88 4.63 -13.03
N ILE A 426 -3.97 3.90 -12.92
CA ILE A 426 -4.80 3.50 -14.06
C ILE A 426 -6.10 4.30 -13.96
N LEU A 427 -6.31 5.21 -14.90
CA LEU A 427 -7.50 6.05 -14.99
C LEU A 427 -8.50 5.43 -15.97
N LEU A 428 -9.67 5.03 -15.47
CA LEU A 428 -10.81 4.60 -16.28
C LEU A 428 -12.07 5.32 -15.78
N GLU A 429 -12.45 6.40 -16.47
CA GLU A 429 -13.58 7.21 -16.05
C GLU A 429 -14.14 8.04 -17.20
N GLY A 430 -15.35 8.57 -17.09
CA GLY A 430 -15.94 9.51 -18.05
C GLY A 430 -17.25 9.04 -18.66
N ILE A 431 -17.61 7.76 -18.49
CA ILE A 431 -18.86 7.23 -19.03
C ILE A 431 -20.08 7.92 -18.38
N ASN A 432 -20.00 8.25 -17.10
CA ASN A 432 -21.08 8.95 -16.39
C ASN A 432 -21.19 10.43 -16.81
N ASP A 433 -20.08 11.11 -17.09
CA ASP A 433 -20.12 12.47 -17.66
C ASP A 433 -20.93 12.43 -18.96
N ILE A 434 -20.59 11.52 -19.87
CA ILE A 434 -21.25 11.33 -21.17
C ILE A 434 -22.73 10.96 -20.98
N ASN A 435 -23.03 10.04 -20.07
CA ASN A 435 -24.36 9.47 -19.92
C ASN A 435 -25.33 10.39 -19.17
N THR A 436 -24.87 11.17 -18.20
CA THR A 436 -25.75 11.81 -17.22
C THR A 436 -25.68 13.34 -17.24
N THR A 437 -24.83 13.92 -18.08
CA THR A 437 -24.66 15.38 -18.17
C THR A 437 -24.67 15.87 -19.62
N THR A 438 -24.46 17.18 -19.81
CA THR A 438 -24.16 17.77 -21.11
C THR A 438 -22.70 18.21 -21.11
N VAL A 439 -21.82 17.32 -21.57
CA VAL A 439 -20.38 17.56 -21.70
C VAL A 439 -19.93 17.37 -23.15
N THR A 440 -18.81 18.00 -23.50
CA THR A 440 -18.07 17.73 -24.73
C THR A 440 -16.90 16.79 -24.46
N ALA A 441 -16.38 16.15 -25.51
CA ALA A 441 -15.14 15.38 -25.41
C ALA A 441 -13.98 16.24 -24.90
N ASP A 442 -13.87 17.49 -25.36
CA ASP A 442 -12.82 18.42 -24.95
C ASP A 442 -12.84 18.72 -23.45
N GLN A 443 -14.02 18.77 -22.82
CA GLN A 443 -14.14 18.97 -21.38
C GLN A 443 -13.60 17.78 -20.60
N ILE A 444 -13.95 16.55 -21.01
CA ILE A 444 -13.42 15.33 -20.39
C ILE A 444 -11.90 15.24 -20.59
N ILE A 445 -11.41 15.53 -21.81
CA ILE A 445 -9.98 15.54 -22.13
C ILE A 445 -9.22 16.57 -21.27
N ALA A 446 -9.76 17.78 -21.08
CA ALA A 446 -9.16 18.77 -20.19
C ALA A 446 -9.10 18.30 -18.73
N GLY A 447 -10.11 17.55 -18.28
CA GLY A 447 -10.09 16.88 -16.98
C GLY A 447 -8.97 15.83 -16.86
N TYR A 448 -8.80 14.99 -17.88
CA TYR A 448 -7.69 14.04 -17.94
C TYR A 448 -6.33 14.74 -17.92
N GLN A 449 -6.15 15.78 -18.73
CA GLN A 449 -4.92 16.58 -18.75
C GLN A 449 -4.59 17.19 -17.38
N THR A 450 -5.63 17.60 -16.64
CA THR A 450 -5.47 18.11 -15.27
C THR A 450 -4.94 17.03 -14.33
N MET A 451 -5.48 15.81 -14.37
CA MET A 451 -5.01 14.69 -13.54
C MET A 451 -3.61 14.20 -13.97
N ILE A 452 -3.32 14.22 -15.28
CA ILE A 452 -1.98 13.90 -15.79
C ILE A 452 -0.94 14.87 -15.22
N ASN A 453 -1.22 16.17 -15.25
CA ASN A 453 -0.33 17.18 -14.68
C ASN A 453 -0.14 17.01 -13.17
N GLN A 454 -1.20 16.65 -12.43
CA GLN A 454 -1.11 16.35 -11.00
C GLN A 454 -0.19 15.13 -10.75
N ALA A 455 -0.36 14.05 -11.50
CA ALA A 455 0.45 12.84 -11.38
C ALA A 455 1.93 13.12 -11.69
N HIS A 456 2.23 13.75 -12.83
CA HIS A 456 3.60 14.06 -13.26
C HIS A 456 4.31 15.02 -12.30
N THR A 457 3.58 16.00 -11.75
CA THR A 457 4.11 16.91 -10.72
C THR A 457 4.52 16.16 -9.44
N ALA A 458 3.80 15.10 -9.09
CA ALA A 458 4.11 14.22 -7.96
C ALA A 458 5.13 13.11 -8.31
N GLY A 459 5.64 13.06 -9.54
CA GLY A 459 6.53 11.99 -10.01
C GLY A 459 5.85 10.63 -10.16
N VAL A 460 4.53 10.62 -10.32
CA VAL A 460 3.68 9.43 -10.49
C VAL A 460 3.31 9.28 -11.96
N ARG A 461 3.33 8.05 -12.46
CA ARG A 461 2.91 7.72 -13.83
C ARG A 461 1.40 7.53 -13.91
N ILE A 462 0.81 7.87 -15.05
CA ILE A 462 -0.62 7.72 -15.29
C ILE A 462 -0.88 7.05 -16.64
N LEU A 463 -1.63 5.96 -16.57
CA LEU A 463 -2.03 5.14 -17.69
C LEU A 463 -3.51 5.40 -18.00
N GLY A 464 -3.82 5.66 -19.27
CA GLY A 464 -5.19 5.93 -19.73
C GLY A 464 -5.91 4.65 -20.12
N GLY A 465 -7.01 4.33 -19.42
CA GLY A 465 -7.97 3.30 -19.81
C GLY A 465 -9.00 3.87 -20.77
N THR A 466 -9.17 3.29 -21.95
CA THR A 466 -10.24 3.69 -22.88
C THR A 466 -11.62 3.40 -22.29
N ILE A 467 -12.57 4.33 -22.45
CA ILE A 467 -13.96 4.20 -22.00
C ILE A 467 -14.65 3.05 -22.74
N LEU A 468 -15.35 2.20 -21.99
CA LEU A 468 -15.98 0.97 -22.50
C LEU A 468 -17.15 1.24 -23.46
N PRO A 469 -17.49 0.26 -24.34
CA PRO A 469 -18.71 0.29 -25.12
C PRO A 469 -19.96 0.39 -24.24
N ASN A 470 -20.96 1.12 -24.74
CA ASN A 470 -22.26 1.21 -24.11
C ASN A 470 -23.33 1.36 -25.19
N SER A 471 -24.08 0.29 -25.46
CA SER A 471 -25.08 0.29 -26.53
C SER A 471 -26.38 1.02 -26.16
N THR A 472 -26.50 1.53 -24.93
CA THR A 472 -27.63 2.36 -24.51
C THR A 472 -27.45 3.85 -24.89
N GLU A 473 -26.25 4.23 -25.33
CA GLU A 473 -25.95 5.61 -25.74
C GLU A 473 -26.70 6.03 -27.00
N THR A 474 -27.05 7.33 -27.07
CA THR A 474 -27.44 7.94 -28.35
C THR A 474 -26.24 8.06 -29.27
N THR A 475 -26.45 8.20 -30.58
CA THR A 475 -25.38 8.45 -31.55
C THR A 475 -24.47 9.62 -31.16
N ALA A 476 -25.03 10.68 -30.58
CA ALA A 476 -24.27 11.84 -30.13
C ALA A 476 -23.34 11.51 -28.94
N LYS A 477 -23.82 10.74 -27.97
CA LYS A 477 -23.01 10.30 -26.81
C LYS A 477 -21.92 9.32 -27.23
N ALA A 478 -22.26 8.36 -28.07
CA ALA A 478 -21.30 7.42 -28.65
C ALA A 478 -20.19 8.14 -29.46
N ALA A 479 -20.52 9.25 -30.15
CA ALA A 479 -19.54 10.07 -30.84
C ALA A 479 -18.58 10.78 -29.87
N ILE A 480 -19.08 11.31 -28.74
CA ILE A 480 -18.22 11.89 -27.69
C ILE A 480 -17.28 10.83 -27.14
N ARG A 481 -17.80 9.65 -26.79
CA ARG A 481 -16.99 8.53 -26.30
C ARG A 481 -15.92 8.12 -27.30
N ALA A 482 -16.27 8.01 -28.57
CA ALA A 482 -15.33 7.67 -29.64
C ALA A 482 -14.21 8.73 -29.77
N GLN A 483 -14.55 10.03 -29.69
CA GLN A 483 -13.57 11.11 -29.73
C GLN A 483 -12.62 11.08 -28.52
N VAL A 484 -13.13 10.85 -27.32
CA VAL A 484 -12.30 10.71 -26.11
C VAL A 484 -11.38 9.50 -26.23
N ASN A 485 -11.89 8.35 -26.66
CA ASN A 485 -11.09 7.15 -26.83
C ASN A 485 -10.03 7.27 -27.95
N ASP A 486 -10.33 7.97 -29.04
CA ASP A 486 -9.35 8.27 -30.08
C ASP A 486 -8.21 9.14 -29.53
N TRP A 487 -8.54 10.16 -28.74
CA TRP A 487 -7.56 11.00 -28.07
C TRP A 487 -6.70 10.21 -27.07
N ILE A 488 -7.29 9.33 -26.25
CA ILE A 488 -6.56 8.45 -25.33
C ILE A 488 -5.50 7.64 -26.10
N ARG A 489 -5.88 7.06 -27.25
CA ARG A 489 -4.99 6.19 -28.04
C ARG A 489 -3.89 6.91 -28.79
N THR A 490 -4.15 8.13 -29.28
CA THR A 490 -3.32 8.76 -30.31
C THR A 490 -2.55 9.99 -29.85
N SER A 491 -3.00 10.65 -28.77
CA SER A 491 -2.42 11.94 -28.34
C SER A 491 -0.99 11.82 -27.79
N GLY A 492 -0.63 10.67 -27.22
CA GLY A 492 0.61 10.52 -26.46
C GLY A 492 0.62 11.26 -25.12
N ALA A 493 -0.54 11.67 -24.61
CA ALA A 493 -0.65 12.42 -23.35
C ALA A 493 -0.44 11.55 -22.10
N PHE A 494 -0.88 10.29 -22.13
CA PHE A 494 -0.66 9.32 -21.05
C PHE A 494 0.70 8.63 -21.18
N ASP A 495 1.25 8.18 -20.06
CA ASP A 495 2.50 7.42 -20.01
C ASP A 495 2.38 6.04 -20.68
N ALA A 496 1.17 5.48 -20.69
CA ALA A 496 0.79 4.34 -21.51
C ALA A 496 -0.75 4.28 -21.65
N VAL A 497 -1.23 3.44 -22.57
CA VAL A 497 -2.66 3.23 -22.83
C VAL A 497 -3.03 1.77 -22.56
N ILE A 498 -4.18 1.57 -21.91
CA ILE A 498 -4.80 0.27 -21.70
C ILE A 498 -6.14 0.28 -22.43
N ASP A 499 -6.22 -0.44 -23.56
CA ASP A 499 -7.38 -0.38 -24.45
C ASP A 499 -8.51 -1.34 -23.99
N PHE A 500 -9.16 -0.99 -22.88
CA PHE A 500 -10.31 -1.74 -22.34
C PHE A 500 -11.49 -1.79 -23.32
N ASP A 501 -11.68 -0.78 -24.18
CA ASP A 501 -12.72 -0.76 -25.21
C ASP A 501 -12.48 -1.87 -26.23
N ALA A 502 -11.26 -1.96 -26.76
CA ALA A 502 -10.92 -3.03 -27.70
C ALA A 502 -10.98 -4.42 -27.05
N ALA A 503 -10.64 -4.53 -25.77
CA ALA A 503 -10.66 -5.78 -25.04
C ALA A 503 -12.07 -6.33 -24.82
N LEU A 504 -13.06 -5.45 -24.60
CA LEU A 504 -14.41 -5.87 -24.22
C LEU A 504 -15.47 -5.70 -25.31
N ARG A 505 -15.23 -4.94 -26.38
CA ARG A 505 -16.23 -4.72 -27.43
C ARG A 505 -16.52 -5.99 -28.25
N ASP A 506 -17.77 -6.12 -28.66
CA ASP A 506 -18.18 -7.14 -29.62
C ASP A 506 -17.55 -6.84 -31.01
N PRO A 507 -16.76 -7.75 -31.59
CA PRO A 507 -16.16 -7.53 -32.91
C PRO A 507 -17.22 -7.42 -34.03
N ALA A 508 -18.41 -8.00 -33.85
CA ALA A 508 -19.52 -7.89 -34.80
C ALA A 508 -20.34 -6.61 -34.62
N ASN A 509 -20.33 -6.02 -33.42
CA ASN A 509 -21.00 -4.76 -33.12
C ASN A 509 -20.18 -3.93 -32.11
N PRO A 510 -19.20 -3.13 -32.57
CA PRO A 510 -18.28 -2.41 -31.67
C PRO A 510 -18.93 -1.39 -30.72
N ALA A 511 -20.23 -1.10 -30.86
CA ALA A 511 -20.97 -0.23 -29.96
C ALA A 511 -21.36 -0.90 -28.64
N GLN A 512 -21.31 -2.23 -28.54
CA GLN A 512 -21.74 -3.00 -27.36
C GLN A 512 -20.60 -3.83 -26.77
N LEU A 513 -20.75 -4.19 -25.50
CA LEU A 513 -19.91 -5.21 -24.87
C LEU A 513 -20.12 -6.56 -25.56
N LEU A 514 -19.06 -7.34 -25.70
CA LEU A 514 -19.15 -8.72 -26.14
C LEU A 514 -20.14 -9.45 -25.21
N PRO A 515 -21.14 -10.19 -25.70
CA PRO A 515 -22.15 -10.81 -24.85
C PRO A 515 -21.60 -11.72 -23.74
N ALA A 516 -20.41 -12.30 -23.94
CA ALA A 516 -19.72 -13.09 -22.92
C ALA A 516 -19.20 -12.25 -21.73
N TYR A 517 -18.99 -10.95 -21.93
CA TYR A 517 -18.49 -10.00 -20.94
C TYR A 517 -19.55 -9.04 -20.42
N ASP A 518 -20.72 -8.97 -21.05
CA ASP A 518 -21.83 -8.10 -20.63
C ASP A 518 -22.49 -8.62 -19.34
N GLY A 519 -22.67 -7.74 -18.36
CA GLY A 519 -23.44 -7.99 -17.14
C GLY A 519 -24.95 -8.00 -17.34
N GLY A 520 -25.42 -7.58 -18.51
CA GLY A 520 -26.82 -7.58 -18.93
C GLY A 520 -27.48 -6.21 -18.94
N ASP A 521 -26.79 -5.17 -18.47
CA ASP A 521 -27.23 -3.77 -18.56
C ASP A 521 -26.56 -3.01 -19.72
N HIS A 522 -25.71 -3.70 -20.48
CA HIS A 522 -24.97 -3.19 -21.63
C HIS A 522 -23.97 -2.07 -21.30
N LEU A 523 -23.57 -1.93 -20.03
CA LEU A 523 -22.60 -0.97 -19.55
C LEU A 523 -21.53 -1.62 -18.66
N HIS A 524 -21.95 -2.41 -17.68
CA HIS A 524 -21.06 -2.99 -16.69
C HIS A 524 -20.61 -4.39 -17.10
N PRO A 525 -19.29 -4.68 -17.05
CA PRO A 525 -18.80 -6.02 -17.30
C PRO A 525 -19.24 -7.01 -16.21
N ASN A 526 -19.56 -8.24 -16.61
CA ASN A 526 -19.66 -9.37 -15.68
C ASN A 526 -18.25 -9.80 -15.20
N SER A 527 -18.17 -10.83 -14.35
CA SER A 527 -16.90 -11.35 -13.82
C SER A 527 -15.87 -11.74 -14.89
N ALA A 528 -16.31 -12.33 -16.02
CA ALA A 528 -15.41 -12.66 -17.12
C ALA A 528 -14.89 -11.40 -17.83
N GLY A 529 -15.73 -10.37 -17.96
CA GLY A 529 -15.33 -9.06 -18.47
C GLY A 529 -14.34 -8.34 -17.54
N MET A 530 -14.58 -8.35 -16.22
CA MET A 530 -13.65 -7.80 -15.23
C MET A 530 -12.28 -8.51 -15.28
N GLN A 531 -12.26 -9.83 -15.45
CA GLN A 531 -11.02 -10.58 -15.63
C GLN A 531 -10.31 -10.22 -16.95
N ALA A 532 -11.06 -10.06 -18.05
CA ALA A 532 -10.52 -9.66 -19.34
C ALA A 532 -9.90 -8.24 -19.29
N MET A 533 -10.52 -7.30 -18.56
CA MET A 533 -9.94 -5.99 -18.28
C MET A 533 -8.60 -6.13 -17.56
N ALA A 534 -8.57 -6.86 -16.44
CA ALA A 534 -7.32 -7.09 -15.71
C ALA A 534 -6.24 -7.70 -16.59
N ASN A 535 -6.56 -8.68 -17.45
CA ASN A 535 -5.63 -9.31 -18.39
C ASN A 535 -5.07 -8.36 -19.45
N THR A 536 -5.80 -7.30 -19.79
CA THR A 536 -5.39 -6.28 -20.76
C THR A 536 -4.25 -5.40 -20.22
N VAL A 537 -4.13 -5.27 -18.90
CA VAL A 537 -3.03 -4.53 -18.28
C VAL A 537 -1.72 -5.27 -18.53
N ASN A 538 -0.85 -4.74 -19.37
CA ASN A 538 0.50 -5.27 -19.50
C ASN A 538 1.31 -4.88 -18.26
N LEU A 539 1.62 -5.86 -17.40
CA LEU A 539 2.32 -5.62 -16.14
C LEU A 539 3.67 -4.92 -16.35
N ALA A 540 4.36 -5.18 -17.46
CA ALA A 540 5.65 -4.54 -17.77
C ALA A 540 5.57 -3.00 -17.94
N LEU A 541 4.36 -2.43 -18.09
CA LEU A 541 4.14 -0.99 -18.16
C LEU A 541 4.10 -0.30 -16.79
N LEU A 542 3.88 -1.08 -15.72
CA LEU A 542 3.84 -0.59 -14.34
C LEU A 542 5.26 -0.57 -13.77
N THR A 543 5.62 0.49 -13.05
CA THR A 543 6.93 0.67 -12.43
C THR A 543 6.99 0.14 -11.01
N SER A 544 8.13 -0.43 -10.62
CA SER A 544 8.40 -0.91 -9.25
C SER A 544 9.06 0.15 -8.39
#